data_AF-A0A4Y8C5X9-F1
#
_entry.id   AF-A0A4Y8C5X9-F1
#
_cell.length_a   1.000
_cell.length_b   1.000
_cell.length_c   1.000
_cell.angle_alpha   90.00
_cell.angle_beta   90.00
_cell.angle_gamma   90.00
#
_symmetry.space_group_name_H-M   'P 1'
#
loop_
_entity.id
_entity.type
_entity.pdbx_description
1 polymer ?
#
loop_
_entity_poly.entity_id
_entity_poly.type
_entity_poly.pdbx_seq_one_letter_code
_entity_poly.pdbx_strand_id
1 'polypeptide(L)'
;IHFNHNLAVYCAEFIDGVRINPGNIGSKENIKEVVKACKERGIPIRIGVNHGSIEKQFSDKFGYGVDAMLESAMYNIKLLEDLD
;
A
#
# COMPACT_ATOMS: atom_id res chain seq x y z
N ILE A 1 4.72 7.08 -3.59
CA ILE A 1 4.03 7.88 -2.55
C ILE A 1 4.00 7.09 -1.25
N HIS A 2 4.27 7.74 -0.11
CA HIS A 2 4.46 7.06 1.18
C HIS A 2 3.41 7.44 2.22
N PHE A 3 2.98 8.70 2.31
CA PHE A 3 2.18 9.18 3.44
C PHE A 3 0.86 9.82 2.98
N ASN A 4 0.93 10.83 2.13
CA ASN A 4 -0.26 11.57 1.69
C ASN A 4 -0.92 10.90 0.49
N HIS A 5 -2.05 10.22 0.72
CA HIS A 5 -2.83 9.55 -0.33
C HIS A 5 -3.48 10.53 -1.32
N ASN A 6 -3.80 11.76 -0.92
CA ASN A 6 -4.36 12.76 -1.83
C ASN A 6 -3.44 13.04 -3.02
N LEU A 7 -2.12 12.98 -2.81
CA LEU A 7 -1.14 13.09 -3.91
C LEU A 7 -1.21 11.89 -4.85
N ALA A 8 -1.49 10.69 -4.33
CA ALA A 8 -1.62 9.49 -5.16
C ALA A 8 -2.89 9.52 -5.99
N VAL A 9 -4.01 9.94 -5.39
CA VAL A 9 -5.28 10.16 -6.08
C VAL A 9 -5.11 11.20 -7.19
N TYR A 10 -4.55 12.37 -6.86
CA TYR A 10 -4.33 13.44 -7.84
C TYR A 10 -3.38 13.02 -8.98
N CYS A 11 -2.24 12.40 -8.66
CA CYS A 11 -1.30 11.97 -9.70
C CYS A 11 -1.85 10.84 -10.57
N ALA A 12 -2.76 10.00 -10.07
CA ALA A 12 -3.36 8.90 -10.85
C ALA A 12 -4.05 9.41 -12.12
N GLU A 13 -4.53 10.66 -12.15
CA GLU A 13 -5.10 11.26 -13.35
C GLU A 13 -4.08 11.40 -14.50
N PHE A 14 -2.77 11.45 -14.20
CA PHE A 14 -1.73 11.83 -15.17
C PHE A 14 -0.67 10.75 -15.43
N ILE A 15 -0.52 9.76 -14.56
CA ILE A 15 0.57 8.77 -14.64
C ILE A 15 0.10 7.37 -15.06
N ASP A 16 1.04 6.51 -15.45
CA ASP A 16 0.76 5.14 -15.92
C ASP A 16 0.87 4.06 -14.83
N GLY A 17 1.07 4.47 -13.58
CA GLY A 17 1.09 3.55 -12.44
C GLY A 17 1.49 4.24 -11.15
N VAL A 18 0.86 3.83 -10.05
CA VAL A 18 1.13 4.40 -8.72
C VAL A 18 1.95 3.40 -7.91
N ARG A 19 3.04 3.85 -7.28
CA ARG A 19 3.69 3.09 -6.20
C ARG A 19 3.24 3.65 -4.86
N ILE A 20 2.62 2.83 -4.01
CA ILE A 20 2.28 3.19 -2.63
C ILE A 20 3.03 2.33 -1.60
N ASN A 21 3.16 2.85 -0.39
CA ASN A 21 3.48 2.06 0.80
C ASN A 21 2.26 2.09 1.73
N PRO A 22 1.42 1.04 1.73
CA PRO A 22 0.20 1.01 2.53
C PRO A 22 0.44 1.24 4.03
N GLY A 23 1.52 0.66 4.59
CA GLY A 23 1.86 0.77 6.01
C GLY A 23 2.11 2.21 6.50
N ASN A 24 2.37 3.14 5.58
CA ASN A 24 2.63 4.55 5.88
C ASN A 24 1.52 5.49 5.40
N ILE A 25 0.62 5.04 4.51
CA ILE A 25 -0.44 5.87 3.91
C ILE A 25 -1.60 6.16 4.88
N GLY A 26 -1.65 5.43 6.00
CA GLY A 26 -2.63 5.64 7.06
C GLY A 26 -3.76 4.61 7.01
N SER A 27 -5.00 5.09 6.93
CA SER A 27 -6.18 4.23 7.10
C SER A 27 -6.48 3.37 5.86
N LYS A 28 -7.31 2.33 6.04
CA LYS A 28 -7.87 1.54 4.93
C LYS A 28 -8.67 2.39 3.95
N GLU A 29 -9.35 3.44 4.42
CA GLU A 29 -10.13 4.33 3.54
C GLU A 29 -9.20 5.13 2.62
N ASN A 30 -8.06 5.60 3.12
CA ASN A 30 -7.04 6.29 2.30
C ASN A 30 -6.54 5.38 1.17
N ILE A 31 -6.33 4.09 1.46
CA ILE A 31 -5.87 3.11 0.47
C ILE A 31 -6.98 2.86 -0.57
N LYS A 32 -8.23 2.74 -0.13
CA LYS A 32 -9.40 2.53 -0.98
C LYS A 32 -9.60 3.68 -1.98
N GLU A 33 -9.37 4.92 -1.57
CA GLU A 33 -9.42 6.06 -2.50
C GLU A 33 -8.36 5.95 -3.61
N VAL A 34 -7.13 5.53 -3.27
CA VAL A 34 -6.07 5.29 -4.26
C VAL A 34 -6.41 4.14 -5.20
N VAL A 35 -6.93 3.04 -4.67
CA VAL A 35 -7.39 1.89 -5.46
C VAL A 35 -8.47 2.32 -6.45
N LYS A 36 -9.48 3.06 -5.98
CA LYS A 36 -10.54 3.60 -6.83
C LYS A 36 -9.99 4.47 -7.96
N ALA A 37 -9.11 5.43 -7.65
CA ALA A 37 -8.53 6.32 -8.66
C ALA A 37 -7.71 5.56 -9.72
N CYS A 38 -6.93 4.55 -9.30
CA CYS A 38 -6.16 3.74 -10.24
C CYS A 38 -7.05 2.85 -11.13
N LYS A 39 -8.12 2.29 -10.57
CA LYS A 39 -9.12 1.51 -11.31
C LYS A 39 -9.85 2.32 -12.36
N GLU A 40 -10.28 3.53 -12.01
CA GLU A 40 -10.98 4.42 -12.95
C GLU A 40 -10.15 4.73 -14.19
N ARG A 41 -8.81 4.78 -14.05
CA ARG A 41 -7.88 4.96 -15.16
C ARG A 41 -7.29 3.65 -15.72
N GLY A 42 -7.61 2.50 -15.11
CA GLY A 42 -7.04 1.20 -15.50
C GLY A 42 -5.52 1.09 -15.36
N ILE A 43 -4.92 1.79 -14.39
CA ILE A 43 -3.46 1.78 -14.17
C ILE A 43 -3.06 0.88 -12.98
N PRO A 44 -1.88 0.24 -13.03
CA PRO A 44 -1.42 -0.65 -11.97
C PRO A 44 -1.00 0.09 -10.70
N ILE A 45 -1.13 -0.61 -9.56
CA ILE A 45 -0.55 -0.21 -8.28
C ILE A 45 0.62 -1.15 -7.94
N ARG A 46 1.78 -0.57 -7.61
CA ARG A 46 2.91 -1.28 -7.00
C ARG A 46 2.89 -1.11 -5.48
N ILE A 47 2.79 -2.21 -4.75
CA ILE A 47 2.94 -2.24 -3.29
C ILE A 47 4.43 -2.17 -2.94
N GLY A 48 4.82 -1.21 -2.11
CA GLY A 48 6.18 -1.04 -1.63
C GLY A 48 6.31 -1.29 -0.14
N VAL A 49 6.71 -2.50 0.24
CA VAL A 49 7.07 -2.86 1.62
C VAL A 49 8.55 -2.59 1.86
N ASN A 50 8.90 -2.14 3.06
CA ASN A 50 10.29 -1.97 3.49
C ASN A 50 10.40 -2.24 4.99
N HIS A 51 11.63 -2.52 5.45
CA HIS A 51 11.92 -2.84 6.85
C HIS A 51 11.49 -1.73 7.84
N GLY A 52 11.53 -0.46 7.43
CA GLY A 52 11.21 0.67 8.30
C GLY A 52 9.70 0.91 8.52
N SER A 53 8.83 0.18 7.82
CA SER A 53 7.38 0.39 7.85
C SER A 53 6.60 -0.91 7.96
N ILE A 54 7.19 -1.93 8.60
CA ILE A 54 6.49 -3.18 8.90
C ILE A 54 5.41 -2.91 9.95
N GLU A 55 4.21 -3.46 9.75
CA GLU A 55 3.11 -3.34 10.69
C GLU A 55 3.46 -3.99 12.04
N LYS A 56 3.04 -3.35 13.15
CA LYS A 56 3.40 -3.80 14.51
C LYS A 56 3.07 -5.26 14.78
N GLN A 57 1.91 -5.73 14.31
CA GLN A 57 1.52 -7.14 14.48
C GLN A 57 2.52 -8.15 13.92
N PHE A 58 3.27 -7.77 12.87
CA PHE A 58 4.28 -8.63 12.28
C PHE A 58 5.63 -8.41 12.95
N SER A 59 6.01 -7.16 13.25
CA SER A 59 7.26 -6.88 13.96
C SER A 59 7.28 -7.44 15.37
N ASP A 60 6.14 -7.42 16.06
CA ASP A 60 6.01 -7.94 17.44
C ASP A 60 6.08 -9.48 17.45
N LYS A 61 5.64 -10.13 16.37
CA LYS A 61 5.65 -11.60 16.25
C LYS A 61 6.96 -12.16 15.70
N PHE A 62 7.57 -11.49 14.74
CA PHE A 62 8.70 -12.01 13.96
C PHE A 62 9.98 -11.16 14.07
N GLY A 63 9.94 -10.05 14.83
CA GLY A 63 10.98 -9.02 14.76
C GLY A 63 10.99 -8.33 13.39
N TYR A 64 12.12 -7.74 13.00
CA TYR A 64 12.26 -7.07 11.70
C TYR A 64 12.97 -7.94 10.66
N GLY A 65 12.78 -9.26 10.74
CA GLY A 65 13.37 -10.23 9.81
C GLY A 65 12.63 -10.33 8.47
N VAL A 66 13.14 -11.21 7.60
CA VAL A 66 12.54 -11.51 6.28
C VAL A 66 11.10 -11.99 6.42
N ASP A 67 10.80 -12.80 7.43
CA ASP A 67 9.45 -13.31 7.68
C ASP A 67 8.45 -12.18 7.92
N ALA A 68 8.83 -11.16 8.69
CA ALA A 68 7.98 -10.00 8.94
C ALA A 68 7.71 -9.19 7.66
N MET A 69 8.72 -9.08 6.77
CA MET A 69 8.56 -8.43 5.47
C MET A 69 7.64 -9.23 4.54
N LEU A 70 7.75 -10.56 4.55
CA LEU A 70 6.87 -11.43 3.75
C LEU A 70 5.42 -11.32 4.22
N GLU A 71 5.18 -11.40 5.53
CA GLU A 71 3.83 -11.26 6.10
C GLU A 71 3.23 -9.88 5.82
N SER A 72 4.03 -8.81 5.95
CA SER A 72 3.61 -7.46 5.57
C SER A 72 3.25 -7.37 4.09
N ALA A 73 4.04 -7.98 3.20
CA ALA A 73 3.74 -8.01 1.77
C ALA A 73 2.44 -8.76 1.47
N MET A 74 2.26 -9.95 2.04
CA MET A 74 1.06 -10.76 1.84
C MET A 74 -0.20 -10.08 2.39
N TYR A 75 -0.10 -9.47 3.56
CA TYR A 75 -1.18 -8.68 4.15
C TYR A 75 -1.62 -7.54 3.24
N ASN A 76 -0.66 -6.79 2.69
CA ASN A 76 -0.94 -5.64 1.85
C ASN A 76 -1.46 -6.05 0.46
N ILE A 77 -0.99 -7.17 -0.10
CA ILE A 77 -1.58 -7.75 -1.33
C ILE A 77 -3.05 -8.05 -1.08
N LYS A 78 -3.35 -8.80 -0.02
CA LYS A 78 -4.71 -9.19 0.33
C LYS A 78 -5.61 -7.98 0.60
N LEU A 79 -5.09 -6.95 1.27
CA LEU A 79 -5.80 -5.71 1.52
C LEU A 79 -6.24 -5.01 0.22
N LEU A 80 -5.38 -4.98 -0.80
CA LEU A 80 -5.72 -4.38 -2.08
C LEU A 80 -6.72 -5.26 -2.86
N GLU A 81 -6.57 -6.58 -2.82
CA GLU A 81 -7.54 -7.53 -3.42
C GLU A 81 -8.93 -7.40 -2.79
N ASP A 82 -9.04 -7.18 -1.48
CA ASP A 82 -10.32 -7.00 -0.78
C ASP A 82 -10.97 -5.63 -1.06
N LEU A 83 -10.23 -4.71 -1.68
CA LEU A 83 -10.69 -3.40 -2.12
C LEU A 83 -10.94 -3.35 -3.64
N ASP A 84 -10.65 -4.45 -4.33
CA ASP A 84 -11.04 -4.68 -5.72
C ASP A 84 -12.57 -4.93 -5.78
#